data_AF-Q30TS8-F1
#
_entry.id   AF-Q30TS8-F1
#
_cell.length_a   1.000
_cell.length_b   1.000
_cell.length_c   1.000
_cell.angle_alpha   90.00
_cell.angle_beta   90.00
_cell.angle_gamma   90.00
#
_symmetry.space_group_name_H-M   'P 1'
#
loop_
_entity.id
_entity.type
_entity.pdbx_description
1 polymer ?
#
loop_
_entity_poly.entity_id
_entity_poly.type
_entity_poly.pdbx_seq_one_letter_code
_entity_poly.pdbx_strand_id
1 'polypeptide(L)'
;MILGKCPYCKDGNIEVRDKEVSGKKVKLYACSNAHWSTEDGEMFEPTKESTCSFRIWQNALAKYGKWLTYKEIRELLENESVEVELLSKKYGKKIYYKKYIITNEEYGVSVLWE
;
A
#
# COMPACT_ATOMS: atom_id res chain seq x y z
N MET A 1 -0.49 11.97 -8.93
CA MET A 1 -1.25 12.65 -7.85
C MET A 1 -0.53 12.39 -6.54
N ILE A 2 -0.36 13.40 -5.69
CA ILE A 2 0.24 13.27 -4.35
C ILE A 2 -0.88 13.00 -3.33
N LEU A 3 -0.66 12.05 -2.42
CA LEU A 3 -1.61 11.67 -1.37
C LEU A 3 -1.19 12.15 0.03
N GLY A 4 0.09 12.32 0.30
CA GLY A 4 0.59 12.75 1.61
C GLY A 4 2.11 12.67 1.68
N LYS A 5 2.67 12.96 2.85
CA LYS A 5 4.12 12.80 3.08
C LYS A 5 4.48 11.33 3.25
N CYS A 6 5.72 10.98 2.91
CA CYS A 6 6.25 9.65 3.21
C CYS A 6 6.51 9.54 4.72
N PRO A 7 6.03 8.47 5.39
CA PRO A 7 6.26 8.28 6.82
C PRO A 7 7.70 7.83 7.15
N TYR A 8 8.48 7.41 6.14
CA TYR A 8 9.82 6.82 6.33
C TYR A 8 10.97 7.69 5.80
N CYS A 9 10.70 8.85 5.19
CA CYS A 9 11.74 9.80 4.79
C CYS A 9 11.24 11.24 4.90
N LYS A 10 12.16 12.19 5.09
CA LYS A 10 11.82 13.57 5.47
C LYS A 10 11.26 14.41 4.31
N ASP A 11 11.71 14.12 3.10
CA ASP A 11 11.51 14.92 1.89
C ASP A 11 10.65 14.20 0.84
N GLY A 12 10.32 12.93 1.08
CA GLY A 12 9.49 12.14 0.18
C GLY A 12 8.00 12.42 0.29
N ASN A 13 7.31 12.33 -0.84
CA ASN A 13 5.84 12.38 -0.90
C ASN A 13 5.30 11.08 -1.48
N ILE A 14 4.13 10.65 -1.02
CA ILE A 14 3.45 9.47 -1.58
C ILE A 14 2.69 9.87 -2.83
N GLU A 15 3.10 9.29 -3.96
CA GLU A 15 2.49 9.50 -5.25
C GLU A 15 1.80 8.24 -5.79
N VAL A 16 0.75 8.46 -6.58
CA VAL A 16 0.02 7.39 -7.26
C VAL A 16 0.70 7.08 -8.59
N ARG A 17 1.13 5.82 -8.75
CA ARG A 17 1.62 5.24 -10.00
C ARG A 17 0.68 4.12 -10.45
N ASP A 18 0.37 4.05 -11.74
CA ASP A 18 -0.38 2.91 -12.29
C ASP A 18 0.61 1.79 -12.65
N LYS A 19 0.29 0.57 -12.24
CA LYS A 19 1.08 -0.64 -12.52
C LYS A 19 0.17 -1.77 -12.97
N GLU A 20 0.75 -2.74 -13.66
CA GLU A 20 0.08 -3.98 -14.00
C GLU A 20 0.79 -5.12 -13.28
N VAL A 21 0.03 -5.93 -12.54
CA VAL A 21 0.55 -7.11 -11.83
C VAL A 21 -0.35 -8.28 -12.18
N SER A 22 0.24 -9.34 -12.76
CA SER A 22 -0.48 -10.53 -13.21
C SER A 22 -1.69 -10.20 -14.10
N GLY A 23 -1.51 -9.26 -15.04
CA GLY A 23 -2.57 -8.82 -15.98
C GLY A 23 -3.68 -7.96 -15.36
N LYS A 24 -3.55 -7.56 -14.09
CA LYS A 24 -4.49 -6.65 -13.42
C LYS A 24 -3.88 -5.28 -13.24
N LYS A 25 -4.62 -4.25 -13.64
CA LYS A 25 -4.27 -2.85 -13.36
C LYS A 25 -4.46 -2.59 -11.87
N VAL A 26 -3.39 -2.24 -11.19
CA VAL A 26 -3.34 -1.99 -9.74
C VAL A 26 -2.59 -0.67 -9.52
N LYS A 27 -3.05 0.09 -8.53
CA LYS A 27 -2.36 1.32 -8.14
C LYS A 27 -1.25 1.04 -7.14
N LEU A 28 -0.12 1.69 -7.35
CA LEU A 28 1.02 1.69 -6.45
C LEU A 28 1.14 3.08 -5.84
N TYR A 29 1.06 3.15 -4.52
CA TYR A 29 1.29 4.37 -3.75
C TYR A 29 2.74 4.34 -3.28
N ALA A 30 3.63 5.01 -4.00
CA ALA A 30 5.07 4.95 -3.77
C ALA A 30 5.61 6.28 -3.26
N CYS A 31 6.65 6.22 -2.44
CA CYS A 31 7.43 7.42 -2.13
C CYS A 31 8.09 7.98 -3.40
N SER A 32 8.12 9.30 -3.55
CA SER A 32 8.78 10.00 -4.66
C SER A 32 10.25 9.64 -4.78
N ASN A 33 10.92 9.41 -3.65
CA ASN A 33 12.33 9.02 -3.57
C ASN A 33 12.56 7.51 -3.79
N ALA A 34 11.49 6.77 -4.09
CA ALA A 34 11.56 5.34 -4.34
C ALA A 34 11.59 5.08 -5.85
N HIS A 35 12.79 4.71 -6.31
CA HIS A 35 13.12 4.51 -7.71
C HIS A 35 13.52 3.06 -7.91
N TRP A 36 12.73 2.34 -8.71
CA TRP A 36 12.99 0.93 -9.03
C TRP A 36 13.24 0.76 -10.52
N SER A 37 14.25 -0.04 -10.85
CA SER A 37 14.44 -0.60 -12.19
C SER A 37 13.74 -1.95 -12.26
N THR A 38 13.15 -2.24 -13.41
CA THR A 38 12.61 -3.56 -13.73
C THR A 38 13.03 -3.87 -15.16
N GLU A 39 13.65 -5.03 -15.36
CA GLU A 39 14.04 -5.48 -16.70
C GLU A 39 12.85 -6.15 -17.41
N ASP A 40 12.13 -7.01 -16.70
CA ASP A 40 11.03 -7.83 -17.25
C ASP A 40 9.63 -7.47 -16.72
N GLY A 41 9.52 -6.47 -15.85
CA GLY A 41 8.25 -6.07 -15.22
C GLY A 41 7.83 -6.92 -14.01
N GLU A 42 8.59 -7.98 -13.69
CA GLU A 42 8.27 -8.92 -12.60
C GLU A 42 9.08 -8.65 -11.32
N MET A 43 10.36 -8.30 -11.45
CA MET A 43 11.22 -7.94 -10.32
C MET A 43 11.52 -6.44 -10.32
N PHE A 44 11.42 -5.82 -9.14
CA PHE A 44 11.66 -4.40 -8.92
C PHE A 44 12.85 -4.24 -7.98
N GLU A 45 14.01 -3.89 -8.53
CA GLU A 45 15.22 -3.64 -7.76
C GLU A 45 15.38 -2.14 -7.49
N PRO A 46 15.73 -1.72 -6.26
CA PRO A 46 16.03 -0.32 -5.97
C PRO A 46 17.22 0.15 -6.82
N THR A 47 17.06 1.28 -7.49
CA THR A 47 18.16 1.93 -8.20
C THR A 47 19.13 2.56 -7.21
N LYS A 48 20.37 2.86 -7.65
CA LYS A 48 21.38 3.53 -6.82
C LYS A 48 20.96 4.92 -6.32
N GLU A 49 19.97 5.54 -6.97
CA GLU A 49 19.42 6.86 -6.62
C GLU A 49 18.28 6.76 -5.59
N SER A 50 17.80 5.55 -5.29
CA SER A 50 16.69 5.33 -4.38
C SER A 50 17.12 5.57 -2.93
N THR A 51 16.65 6.66 -2.33
CA THR A 51 16.89 6.96 -0.89
C THR A 51 15.76 6.47 0.01
N CYS A 52 14.65 6.00 -0.57
CA CYS A 52 13.55 5.35 0.12
C CYS A 52 13.06 4.15 -0.71
N SER A 53 12.42 3.17 -0.07
CA SER A 53 11.80 2.01 -0.75
C SER A 53 10.33 1.82 -0.37
N PHE A 54 9.77 2.75 0.42
CA PHE A 54 8.43 2.62 0.93
C PHE A 54 7.38 2.71 -0.18
N ARG A 55 6.44 1.76 -0.13
CA ARG A 55 5.34 1.66 -1.07
C ARG A 55 4.16 0.92 -0.46
N ILE A 56 2.96 1.25 -0.91
CA ILE A 56 1.72 0.54 -0.58
C ILE A 56 1.07 0.12 -1.89
N TRP A 57 0.82 -1.17 -2.04
CA TRP A 57 0.00 -1.67 -3.13
C TRP A 57 -1.49 -1.50 -2.82
N GLN A 58 -2.28 -1.05 -3.79
CA GLN A 58 -3.74 -0.93 -3.64
C GLN A 58 -4.38 -2.26 -3.20
N ASN A 59 -3.86 -3.39 -3.66
CA ASN A 59 -4.33 -4.73 -3.34
C ASN A 59 -3.56 -5.38 -2.17
N ALA A 60 -2.81 -4.63 -1.36
CA ALA A 60 -2.03 -5.18 -0.23
C ALA A 60 -2.87 -6.03 0.75
N LEU A 61 -4.16 -5.68 0.90
CA LEU A 61 -5.11 -6.40 1.76
C LEU A 61 -6.09 -7.27 0.96
N ALA A 62 -5.75 -7.65 -0.28
CA ALA A 62 -6.63 -8.48 -1.12
C ALA A 62 -6.93 -9.85 -0.51
N LYS A 63 -6.01 -10.40 0.30
CA LYS A 63 -6.26 -11.62 1.09
C LYS A 63 -7.44 -11.49 2.06
N TYR A 64 -7.72 -10.26 2.50
CA TYR A 64 -8.84 -9.90 3.36
C TYR A 64 -10.00 -9.27 2.56
N GLY A 65 -10.01 -9.45 1.24
CA GLY A 65 -11.05 -8.90 0.35
C GLY A 65 -11.07 -7.38 0.27
N LYS A 66 -10.00 -6.69 0.67
CA LYS A 66 -9.93 -5.23 0.74
C LYS A 66 -8.96 -4.66 -0.28
N TRP A 67 -9.43 -3.67 -1.04
CA TRP A 67 -8.62 -2.81 -1.89
C TRP A 67 -8.61 -1.40 -1.29
N LEU A 68 -7.42 -0.83 -1.13
CA LEU A 68 -7.23 0.45 -0.46
C LEU A 68 -7.62 1.61 -1.38
N THR A 69 -8.51 2.46 -0.89
CA THR A 69 -8.94 3.67 -1.57
C THR A 69 -7.99 4.83 -1.31
N TYR A 70 -8.04 5.87 -2.14
CA TYR A 70 -7.23 7.06 -1.90
C TYR A 70 -7.53 7.72 -0.56
N LYS A 71 -8.81 7.71 -0.14
CA LYS A 71 -9.23 8.27 1.14
C LYS A 71 -8.53 7.57 2.30
N GLU A 72 -8.56 6.24 2.30
CA GLU A 72 -7.91 5.42 3.34
C GLU A 72 -6.40 5.62 3.36
N ILE A 73 -5.75 5.74 2.21
CA ILE A 73 -4.32 6.03 2.16
C ILE A 73 -4.01 7.41 2.74
N ARG A 74 -4.80 8.45 2.41
CA ARG A 74 -4.60 9.78 2.99
C ARG A 74 -4.76 9.75 4.51
N GLU A 75 -5.85 9.15 5.00
CA GLU A 75 -6.11 9.02 6.43
C GLU A 75 -5.03 8.22 7.14
N LEU A 76 -4.52 7.14 6.52
CA LEU A 76 -3.42 6.35 7.06
C LEU A 76 -2.12 7.15 7.17
N LEU A 77 -1.80 7.98 6.17
CA LEU A 77 -0.60 8.81 6.17
C LEU A 77 -0.69 10.00 7.14
N GLU A 78 -1.90 10.48 7.42
CA GLU A 78 -2.15 11.61 8.32
C GLU A 78 -2.27 11.17 9.79
N ASN A 79 -3.00 10.09 10.05
CA ASN A 79 -3.36 9.65 11.41
C ASN A 79 -2.55 8.44 11.89
N GLU A 80 -1.56 7.98 11.09
CA GLU A 80 -0.73 6.77 11.28
C GLU A 80 -1.50 5.44 11.29
N SER A 81 -2.82 5.50 11.46
CA SER A 81 -3.73 4.37 11.46
C SER A 81 -5.07 4.74 10.84
N VAL A 82 -5.76 3.75 10.25
CA VAL A 82 -7.12 3.91 9.74
C VAL A 82 -7.92 2.63 9.95
N GLU A 83 -9.19 2.77 10.33
CA GLU A 83 -10.13 1.64 10.44
C GLU A 83 -10.61 1.24 9.04
N VAL A 84 -10.45 -0.03 8.69
CA VAL A 84 -10.92 -0.60 7.42
C VAL A 84 -11.84 -1.78 7.66
N GLU A 85 -12.81 -1.95 6.77
CA GLU A 85 -13.65 -3.16 6.73
C GLU A 85 -12.95 -4.26 5.92
N LEU A 86 -12.81 -5.43 6.54
CA LEU A 86 -12.21 -6.63 5.99
C LEU A 86 -13.28 -7.71 5.81
N LEU A 87 -13.04 -8.61 4.85
CA LEU A 87 -13.91 -9.73 4.52
C LEU A 87 -13.22 -11.05 4.88
N SER A 88 -13.93 -11.88 5.65
CA SER A 88 -13.61 -13.30 5.84
C SER A 88 -14.64 -14.17 5.14
N LYS A 89 -14.19 -15.24 4.49
CA LYS A 89 -15.05 -16.25 3.86
C LYS A 89 -14.91 -17.55 4.65
N LYS A 90 -15.78 -17.76 5.64
CA LYS A 90 -15.81 -18.99 6.44
C LYS A 90 -17.03 -19.82 6.03
N TYR A 91 -16.79 -21.06 5.55
CA TYR A 91 -17.84 -21.98 5.08
C TYR A 91 -18.82 -21.34 4.07
N GLY A 92 -18.31 -20.59 3.11
CA GLY A 92 -19.13 -19.92 2.08
C GLY A 92 -19.89 -18.68 2.55
N LYS A 93 -19.92 -18.38 3.86
CA LYS A 93 -20.52 -17.16 4.39
C LYS A 93 -19.51 -16.01 4.38
N LYS A 94 -19.95 -14.84 3.92
CA LYS A 94 -19.18 -13.59 4.00
C LYS A 94 -19.40 -12.97 5.37
N ILE A 95 -18.32 -12.78 6.11
CA ILE A 95 -18.32 -12.11 7.41
C ILE A 95 -17.47 -10.86 7.25
N TYR A 96 -18.08 -9.70 7.49
CA TYR A 96 -17.38 -8.41 7.50
C TYR A 96 -16.98 -8.08 8.93
N TYR A 97 -15.78 -7.55 9.09
CA TYR A 97 -15.27 -7.13 10.39
C TYR A 97 -14.33 -5.95 10.19
N LYS A 98 -14.23 -5.11 11.20
CA LYS A 98 -13.41 -3.91 11.16
C LYS A 98 -12.08 -4.15 11.89
N LYS A 99 -11.00 -3.64 11.31
CA LYS A 99 -9.67 -3.64 11.92
C LYS A 99 -8.95 -2.36 11.60
N TYR A 100 -8.08 -1.94 12.50
CA TYR A 100 -7.13 -0.87 12.23
C TYR A 100 -5.96 -1.43 11.40
N ILE A 101 -5.52 -0.62 10.44
CA ILE A 101 -4.27 -0.83 9.73
C ILE A 101 -3.31 0.30 10.06
N ILE A 102 -2.03 -0.02 10.09
CA ILE A 102 -0.93 0.92 10.27
C ILE A 102 0.04 0.81 9.09
N THR A 103 0.88 1.82 8.91
CA THR A 103 1.96 1.74 7.92
C THR A 103 2.99 0.70 8.35
N ASN A 104 3.58 0.01 7.38
CA ASN A 104 4.69 -0.92 7.61
C ASN A 104 5.75 -0.70 6.52
N GLU A 105 7.01 -0.54 6.91
CA GLU A 105 8.08 -0.16 5.97
C GLU A 105 8.27 -1.20 4.84
N GLU A 106 8.19 -2.48 5.18
CA GLU A 106 8.44 -3.60 4.25
C GLU A 106 7.20 -3.96 3.43
N TYR A 107 6.05 -4.09 4.09
CA TYR A 107 4.81 -4.56 3.48
C TYR A 107 3.86 -3.45 3.03
N GLY A 108 4.21 -2.19 3.29
CA GLY A 108 3.38 -1.01 3.06
C GLY A 108 2.35 -0.79 4.17
N VAL A 109 1.55 -1.82 4.47
CA VAL A 109 0.54 -1.80 5.53
C VAL A 109 0.55 -3.08 6.34
N SER A 110 0.21 -2.97 7.62
CA SER A 110 -0.03 -4.10 8.51
C SER A 110 -1.40 -3.96 9.18
N VAL A 111 -2.07 -5.09 9.41
CA VAL A 111 -3.34 -5.14 10.16
C VAL A 111 -3.00 -5.34 11.63
N LEU A 112 -3.59 -4.54 12.50
CA LEU A 112 -3.47 -4.72 13.96
C LEU A 112 -4.38 -5.86 14.41
N TRP A 113 -3.75 -6.95 14.83
CA TRP A 113 -4.40 -8.08 15.49
C TRP A 113 -4.11 -7.94 16.98
N GLU A 114 -5.08 -7.40 17.72
CA GLU A 114 -5.14 -7.54 19.18
C GLU A 114 -5.14 -9.01 19.61
#